data_AF-A0A7R9MCD5-F1
#
_entry.id   AF-A0A7R9MCD5-F1
#
_cell.length_a   1.000
_cell.length_b   1.000
_cell.length_c   1.000
_cell.angle_alpha   90.00
_cell.angle_beta   90.00
_cell.angle_gamma   90.00
#
_symmetry.space_group_name_H-M   'P 1'
#
loop_
_entity.id
_entity.type
_entity.pdbx_description
1 polymer ?
#
loop_
_entity_poly.entity_id
_entity_poly.type
_entity_poly.pdbx_seq_one_letter_code
_entity_poly.pdbx_strand_id
1 'polypeptide(L)'
;EIQRVVAELVASEFFQQGDIEKQQLNIEPIDMMNREKRDELPRMQVSFINAICLPVYDAFAKLCPSHLKPLLEGLMMNREAWQMLSDQPYYQHQNHT
;
A
#
# COMPACT_ATOMS: atom_id res chain seq x y z
N GLU A 1 -2.55 -11.98 4.89
CA GLU A 1 -3.40 -12.48 3.79
C GLU A 1 -4.59 -11.58 3.51
N ILE A 2 -5.52 -11.40 4.46
CA ILE A 2 -6.74 -10.58 4.28
C ILE A 2 -6.44 -9.16 3.79
N GLN A 3 -5.51 -8.45 4.44
CA GLN A 3 -5.22 -7.06 4.08
C GLN A 3 -4.69 -6.95 2.63
N ARG A 4 -3.91 -7.92 2.15
CA ARG A 4 -3.38 -7.91 0.79
C ARG A 4 -4.50 -8.02 -0.25
N VAL A 5 -5.46 -8.93 -0.01
CA VAL A 5 -6.64 -9.10 -0.88
C VAL A 5 -7.43 -7.80 -0.97
N VAL A 6 -7.67 -7.13 0.16
CA VAL A 6 -8.38 -5.84 0.17
C VAL A 6 -7.60 -4.77 -0.59
N ALA A 7 -6.28 -4.68 -0.39
CA ALA A 7 -5.44 -3.73 -1.11
C ALA A 7 -5.45 -3.97 -2.63
N GLU A 8 -5.45 -5.23 -3.08
CA GLU A 8 -5.55 -5.60 -4.49
C GLU A 8 -6.90 -5.18 -5.12
N LEU A 9 -8.01 -5.33 -4.39
CA LEU A 9 -9.33 -4.89 -4.85
C LEU A 9 -9.40 -3.37 -5.00
N VAL A 10 -8.90 -2.62 -4.01
CA VAL A 10 -8.86 -1.15 -4.07
C VAL A 10 -7.96 -0.67 -5.21
N ALA A 11 -6.79 -1.29 -5.37
CA ALA A 11 -5.90 -0.97 -6.49
C ALA A 11 -6.56 -1.25 -7.84
N SER A 12 -7.32 -2.34 -7.97
CA SER A 12 -8.07 -2.66 -9.19
C SER A 12 -9.07 -1.56 -9.55
N GLU A 13 -9.77 -1.00 -8.57
CA GLU A 13 -10.70 0.12 -8.77
C GLU A 13 -9.96 1.40 -9.20
N PHE A 14 -8.85 1.75 -8.53
CA PHE A 14 -8.02 2.89 -8.91
C PHE A 14 -7.45 2.78 -10.32
N PHE A 15 -7.01 1.60 -10.73
CA PHE A 15 -6.55 1.37 -12.09
C PHE A 15 -7.66 1.51 -13.11
N GLN A 16 -8.86 1.01 -12.81
CA GLN A 16 -10.01 1.17 -13.70
C GLN A 16 -10.36 2.65 -13.88
N GLN A 17 -10.34 3.45 -12.81
CA GLN A 17 -10.54 4.88 -12.89
C GLN A 17 -9.44 5.57 -13.71
N GLY A 18 -8.17 5.27 -13.45
CA GLY A 18 -7.04 5.84 -14.19
C GLY A 18 -7.08 5.52 -15.68
N ASP A 19 -7.50 4.30 -16.05
CA ASP A 19 -7.69 3.91 -17.45
C ASP A 19 -8.80 4.74 -18.12
N ILE A 20 -9.91 5.00 -17.42
CA ILE A 20 -11.02 5.84 -17.91
C ILE A 20 -10.54 7.28 -18.11
N GLU A 21 -9.84 7.86 -17.14
CA GLU A 21 -9.31 9.23 -17.20
C GLU A 21 -8.31 9.39 -18.36
N LYS A 22 -7.41 8.43 -18.56
CA LYS A 22 -6.45 8.40 -19.66
C LYS A 22 -7.15 8.33 -21.01
N GLN A 23 -8.13 7.44 -21.17
CA GLN A 23 -8.82 7.20 -22.45
C GLN A 23 -9.81 8.30 -22.82
N GLN A 24 -10.60 8.79 -21.86
CA GLN A 24 -11.73 9.69 -22.13
C GLN A 24 -11.36 11.16 -21.99
N LEU A 25 -10.42 11.49 -21.11
CA LEU A 25 -10.06 12.86 -20.77
C LEU A 25 -8.64 13.24 -21.20
N ASN A 26 -7.85 12.26 -21.67
CA ASN A 26 -6.44 12.45 -22.02
C ASN A 26 -5.62 13.05 -20.85
N ILE A 27 -5.96 12.62 -19.63
CA ILE A 27 -5.27 12.99 -18.38
C ILE A 27 -4.32 11.85 -18.01
N GLU A 28 -3.08 12.17 -17.68
CA GLU A 28 -2.15 11.17 -17.17
C GLU A 28 -2.52 10.83 -15.71
N PRO A 29 -2.83 9.54 -15.41
CA PRO A 29 -3.22 9.14 -14.06
C PRO A 29 -2.04 9.23 -13.11
N ILE A 30 -2.32 9.58 -11.85
CA ILE A 30 -1.32 9.54 -10.77
C ILE A 30 -0.83 8.10 -10.55
N ASP A 31 0.37 7.96 -9.96
CA ASP A 31 1.03 6.66 -9.79
C ASP A 31 0.15 5.57 -9.16
N MET A 32 -0.65 5.92 -8.15
CA MET A 32 -1.58 4.99 -7.47
C MET A 32 -2.69 4.46 -8.39
N MET A 33 -3.07 5.24 -9.40
CA MET A 33 -4.10 4.93 -10.39
C MET A 33 -3.51 4.43 -11.71
N ASN A 34 -2.19 4.47 -11.87
CA ASN A 34 -1.52 4.03 -13.09
C ASN A 34 -1.26 2.51 -13.03
N ARG A 35 -2.00 1.75 -13.85
CA ARG A 35 -1.88 0.28 -13.96
C ARG A 35 -0.47 -0.17 -14.34
N GLU A 36 0.27 0.64 -15.11
CA GLU A 36 1.64 0.35 -15.52
C GLU A 36 2.61 0.34 -14.34
N LYS A 37 2.25 0.99 -13.22
CA LYS A 37 3.02 1.03 -11.97
C LYS A 37 2.54 0.04 -10.91
N ARG A 38 1.79 -0.99 -11.29
CA ARG A 38 1.26 -2.00 -10.35
C ARG A 38 2.35 -2.65 -9.49
N ASP A 39 3.54 -2.87 -10.02
CA ASP A 39 4.66 -3.50 -9.29
C ASP A 39 5.18 -2.62 -8.15
N GLU A 40 4.88 -1.32 -8.17
CA GLU A 40 5.21 -0.38 -7.10
C GLU A 40 4.17 -0.38 -5.95
N LEU A 41 3.05 -1.10 -6.10
CA LEU A 41 1.98 -1.17 -5.09
C LEU A 41 2.50 -1.50 -3.68
N PRO A 42 3.45 -2.44 -3.47
CA PRO A 42 4.00 -2.69 -2.14
C PRO A 42 4.64 -1.45 -1.50
N ARG A 43 5.45 -0.72 -2.27
CA ARG A 43 6.11 0.51 -1.82
C ARG A 43 5.10 1.60 -1.49
N MET A 44 4.03 1.71 -2.30
CA MET A 44 2.95 2.66 -2.07
C MET A 44 2.16 2.33 -0.79
N GLN A 45 1.89 1.05 -0.51
CA GLN A 45 1.23 0.63 0.72
C GLN A 45 2.09 0.93 1.96
N VAL A 46 3.40 0.69 1.92
CA VAL A 46 4.32 1.10 3.00
C VAL A 46 4.24 2.61 3.24
N SER A 47 4.29 3.40 2.17
CA SER A 47 4.22 4.86 2.25
C SER A 47 2.90 5.35 2.84
N PHE A 48 1.77 4.77 2.40
CA PHE A 48 0.44 5.08 2.93
C PHE A 48 0.32 4.74 4.41
N ILE A 49 0.81 3.56 4.82
CA ILE A 49 0.81 3.16 6.23
C ILE A 49 1.62 4.15 7.07
N ASN A 50 2.83 4.53 6.64
CA ASN A 50 3.68 5.42 7.42
C ASN A 50 3.12 6.85 7.50
N ALA A 51 2.58 7.38 6.40
CA ALA A 51 2.14 8.77 6.31
C ALA A 51 0.74 9.01 6.88
N ILE A 52 -0.17 8.04 6.74
CA ILE A 52 -1.59 8.23 7.06
C ILE A 52 -2.02 7.33 8.22
N CYS A 53 -1.81 6.02 8.11
CA CYS A 53 -2.35 5.09 9.11
C CYS A 53 -1.61 5.19 10.45
N LEU A 54 -0.29 5.13 10.44
CA LEU A 54 0.53 5.06 11.65
C LEU A 54 0.26 6.21 12.62
N PRO A 55 0.21 7.50 12.20
CA PRO A 55 -0.15 8.59 13.12
C PRO A 55 -1.51 8.40 13.80
N VAL A 56 -2.51 7.90 13.07
CA VAL A 56 -3.87 7.68 13.59
C VAL A 56 -3.89 6.53 14.61
N TYR A 57 -3.31 5.39 14.25
CA TYR A 57 -3.31 4.22 15.12
C TYR A 57 -2.41 4.39 16.35
N ASP A 58 -1.30 5.14 16.24
CA ASP A 58 -0.46 5.50 17.38
C ASP A 58 -1.19 6.43 18.35
N ALA A 59 -1.91 7.43 17.85
CA ALA A 59 -2.74 8.30 18.68
C ALA A 59 -3.84 7.51 19.43
N PHE A 60 -4.49 6.56 18.76
CA PHE A 60 -5.49 5.69 19.37
C PHE A 60 -4.90 4.75 20.43
N ALA A 61 -3.74 4.17 20.15
CA ALA A 61 -3.03 3.33 21.12
C ALA A 61 -2.62 4.12 22.38
N LYS A 62 -2.27 5.40 22.24
CA LYS A 62 -2.00 6.30 23.37
C LYS A 62 -3.25 6.67 24.16
N LEU A 63 -4.38 6.86 23.47
CA LEU A 63 -5.65 7.27 24.09
C LEU A 63 -6.30 6.16 24.91
N CYS A 64 -6.30 4.91 24.40
CA CYS A 64 -6.85 3.77 25.10
C CYS A 64 -5.94 2.53 24.97
N PRO A 65 -4.82 2.49 25.72
CA PRO A 65 -3.78 1.48 25.54
C PRO A 65 -4.26 0.04 25.74
N SER A 66 -5.21 -0.19 26.65
CA SER A 66 -5.71 -1.54 26.96
C SER A 66 -6.60 -2.14 25.88
N HIS A 67 -7.18 -1.33 24.98
CA HIS A 67 -8.13 -1.81 23.97
C HIS A 67 -7.68 -1.56 22.54
N LEU A 68 -6.93 -0.48 22.28
CA LEU A 68 -6.62 -0.03 20.92
C LEU A 68 -5.19 -0.35 20.48
N LYS A 69 -4.29 -0.69 21.41
CA LYS A 69 -2.92 -1.12 21.09
C LYS A 69 -2.85 -2.30 20.11
N PRO A 70 -3.73 -3.31 20.16
CA PRO A 70 -3.71 -4.41 19.19
C PRO A 70 -3.89 -3.95 17.72
N LEU A 71 -4.58 -2.82 17.50
CA LEU A 71 -4.75 -2.27 16.15
C LEU A 71 -3.44 -1.70 15.60
N LEU A 72 -2.66 -1.02 16.44
CA LEU A 72 -1.33 -0.53 16.09
C LEU A 72 -0.38 -1.70 15.81
N GLU A 73 -0.42 -2.76 16.62
CA GLU A 73 0.39 -3.96 16.42
C GLU A 73 0.06 -4.64 15.08
N GLY A 74 -1.24 -4.82 14.77
CA GLY A 74 -1.67 -5.36 13.48
C GLY A 74 -1.27 -4.48 12.30
N LEU A 75 -1.31 -3.15 12.46
CA LEU A 75 -0.81 -2.22 11.44
C LEU A 75 0.69 -2.42 11.19
N MET A 76 1.50 -2.54 12.25
CA MET A 76 2.95 -2.76 12.12
C MET A 76 3.28 -4.08 11.45
N MET A 77 2.55 -5.15 11.76
CA MET A 77 2.70 -6.45 11.08
C MET A 77 2.40 -6.34 9.58
N ASN A 78 1.32 -5.64 9.20
CA ASN A 78 0.99 -5.41 7.80
C ASN A 78 2.07 -4.56 7.10
N ARG A 79 2.58 -3.53 7.76
CA ARG A 79 3.66 -2.67 7.23
C ARG A 79 4.92 -3.46 6.94
N GLU A 80 5.32 -4.35 7.85
CA GLU A 80 6.48 -5.22 7.68
C GLU A 80 6.27 -6.21 6.52
N ALA A 81 5.08 -6.81 6.42
CA ALA A 81 4.74 -7.67 5.29
C ALA A 81 4.85 -6.95 3.93
N TRP A 82 4.36 -5.71 3.84
CA TRP A 82 4.50 -4.89 2.63
C TRP A 82 5.95 -4.47 2.37
N GLN A 83 6.72 -4.18 3.41
CA GLN A 83 8.13 -3.86 3.27
C GLN A 83 8.90 -5.04 2.67
N MET A 84 8.68 -6.25 3.19
CA MET A 84 9.30 -7.46 2.63
C MET A 84 8.94 -7.65 1.15
N LEU A 85 7.69 -7.41 0.76
CA LEU A 85 7.26 -7.46 -0.64
C LEU A 85 7.87 -6.33 -1.49
N SER A 86 8.14 -5.17 -0.91
CA SER A 86 8.81 -4.05 -1.59
C SER A 86 10.30 -4.26 -1.76
N ASP A 87 10.94 -5.06 -0.91
CA ASP A 87 12.39 -5.34 -0.96
C ASP A 87 12.71 -6.53 -1.87
N GLN A 88 11.76 -7.44 -2.09
CA GLN A 88 11.87 -8.58 -3.02
C GLN A 88 12.21 -8.23 -4.49
N PRO A 89 11.66 -7.15 -5.10
CA PRO A 89 12.03 -6.69 -6.45
C PRO A 89 13.53 -6.47 -6.65
N TYR A 90 14.27 -6.15 -5.58
CA TYR A 90 15.72 -5.93 -5.65
C TYR A 90 16.52 -7.22 -5.85
N TYR A 91 16.06 -8.35 -5.29
CA TYR A 91 16.81 -9.62 -5.31
C TYR A 91 16.72 -10.40 -6.62
N GLN A 92 15.70 -10.17 -7.45
CA GLN A 92 15.59 -10.84 -8.74
C GLN A 92 16.47 -10.20 -9.83
N HIS A 93 16.98 -8.98 -9.63
CA HIS A 93 17.83 -8.29 -10.61
C HIS A 93 19.34 -8.49 -10.39
N GLN A 94 19.79 -9.03 -9.25
CA GLN A 94 21.21 -9.33 -9.01
C GLN A 94 21.65 -10.75 -9.39
N ASN A 95 20.71 -11.66 -9.68
CA ASN A 95 21.02 -13.06 -10.00
C ASN A 95 21.08 -13.36 -11.51
N HIS A 96 21.04 -12.33 -12.37
CA HIS A 96 21.11 -12.45 -13.83
C HIS A 96 22.18 -11.54 -14.48
N THR A 97 23.26 -11.25 -13.75
CA THR A 97 24.53 -10.70 -14.27
C THR A 97 25.67 -11.64 -13.93
#